data_AF-A0AAW6YL90-F1
#
_entry.id   AF-A0AAW6YL90-F1
#
_cell.length_a   1.000
_cell.length_b   1.000
_cell.length_c   1.000
_cell.angle_alpha   90.00
_cell.angle_beta   90.00
_cell.angle_gamma   90.00
#
_symmetry.space_group_name_H-M   'P 1'
#
loop_
_entity.id
_entity.type
_entity.pdbx_description
1 polymer ?
#
loop_
_entity_poly.entity_id
_entity_poly.type
_entity_poly.pdbx_seq_one_letter_code
_entity_poly.pdbx_strand_id
1 'polypeptide(L)'
;RQDEEAVVLLKHMILAHHGKNEFGSPVTPRLLEAEILHRVDDLDAKINMMTSHLKDVEPGEFTPKIMGLEGRSFYHPSDDYYQNI
;
A
#
# COMPACT_ATOMS: atom_id res chain seq x y z
N ARG A 1 -3.33 -31.87 -13.34
CA ARG A 1 -2.11 -31.43 -14.10
C ARG A 1 -1.52 -30.22 -13.37
N GLN A 2 -0.22 -29.96 -13.46
CA GLN A 2 0.42 -28.81 -12.78
C GLN A 2 -0.29 -27.46 -13.09
N ASP A 3 -0.86 -27.33 -14.29
CA ASP A 3 -1.63 -26.15 -14.69
C ASP A 3 -2.89 -25.89 -13.83
N GLU A 4 -3.54 -26.96 -13.34
CA GLU A 4 -4.75 -26.83 -12.51
C GLU A 4 -4.42 -26.28 -11.12
N GLU A 5 -3.28 -26.70 -10.55
CA GLU A 5 -2.79 -26.20 -9.27
C GLU A 5 -2.37 -24.73 -9.39
N ALA A 6 -1.60 -24.38 -10.43
CA ALA A 6 -1.17 -23.01 -10.67
C ALA A 6 -2.37 -22.03 -10.79
N VAL A 7 -3.45 -22.44 -11.47
CA VAL A 7 -4.69 -21.65 -11.56
C VAL A 7 -5.35 -21.46 -10.20
N VAL A 8 -5.35 -22.49 -9.34
CA VAL A 8 -5.92 -22.38 -7.98
C VAL A 8 -5.08 -21.43 -7.12
N LEU A 9 -3.75 -21.53 -7.15
CA LEU A 9 -2.86 -20.65 -6.39
C LEU A 9 -2.99 -19.19 -6.86
N LEU A 10 -3.06 -18.94 -8.16
CA LEU A 10 -3.27 -17.61 -8.71
C LEU A 10 -4.61 -17.01 -8.30
N LYS A 11 -5.70 -17.80 -8.34
CA LYS A 11 -7.01 -17.37 -7.84
C LYS A 11 -6.95 -17.00 -6.36
N HIS A 12 -6.23 -17.78 -5.54
CA HIS A 12 -6.02 -17.44 -4.13
C HIS A 12 -5.28 -16.10 -3.98
N MET A 13 -4.22 -15.85 -4.75
CA MET A 13 -3.51 -14.56 -4.71
C MET A 13 -4.44 -13.39 -5.03
N ILE A 14 -5.25 -13.48 -6.09
CA ILE A 14 -6.20 -12.42 -6.47
C ILE A 14 -7.25 -12.22 -5.38
N LEU A 15 -7.78 -13.29 -4.79
CA LEU A 15 -8.81 -13.19 -3.76
C LEU A 15 -8.26 -12.74 -2.39
N ALA A 16 -6.97 -12.93 -2.14
CA ALA A 16 -6.36 -12.70 -0.83
C ALA A 16 -5.58 -11.38 -0.71
N HIS A 17 -5.26 -10.70 -1.83
CA HIS A 17 -4.28 -9.61 -1.83
C HIS A 17 -4.66 -8.40 -0.97
N HIS A 18 -5.95 -8.17 -0.68
CA HIS A 18 -6.34 -7.12 0.27
C HIS A 18 -6.10 -7.51 1.74
N GLY A 19 -5.66 -8.74 2.03
CA GLY A 19 -5.14 -9.16 3.33
C GLY A 19 -6.20 -9.52 4.37
N LYS A 20 -7.18 -8.64 4.57
CA LYS A 20 -8.23 -8.76 5.59
C LYS A 20 -9.62 -8.57 5.01
N ASN A 21 -10.62 -9.20 5.63
CA ASN A 21 -12.03 -9.03 5.26
C ASN A 21 -12.47 -7.56 5.33
N GLU A 22 -11.97 -6.81 6.31
CA GLU A 22 -12.24 -5.38 6.49
C GLU A 22 -11.70 -4.51 5.33
N PHE A 23 -10.70 -5.01 4.61
CA PHE A 23 -10.10 -4.35 3.44
C PHE A 23 -10.68 -4.86 2.12
N GLY A 24 -11.75 -5.65 2.16
CA GLY A 24 -12.43 -6.20 0.97
C GLY A 24 -11.90 -7.56 0.52
N SER A 25 -11.02 -8.20 1.28
CA SER A 25 -10.51 -9.54 0.96
C SER A 25 -11.52 -10.63 1.35
N PRO A 26 -12.07 -11.44 0.43
CA PRO A 26 -12.93 -12.57 0.81
C PRO A 26 -12.21 -13.68 1.58
N VAL A 27 -10.87 -13.74 1.49
CA VAL A 27 -10.00 -14.68 2.21
C VAL A 27 -8.71 -13.98 2.64
N THR A 28 -8.01 -14.51 3.64
CA THR A 28 -6.68 -14.00 4.03
C THR A 28 -5.56 -14.67 3.23
N PRO A 29 -4.37 -14.03 3.11
CA PRO A 29 -3.19 -14.66 2.55
C PRO A 29 -2.85 -15.97 3.27
N ARG A 30 -2.57 -17.02 2.50
CA ARG A 30 -2.20 -18.37 2.98
C ARG A 30 -1.07 -18.98 2.15
N LEU A 31 -0.45 -18.16 1.31
CA LEU A 31 0.70 -18.47 0.47
C LEU A 31 1.73 -17.37 0.70
N LEU A 32 3.02 -17.71 0.58
CA LEU A 32 4.10 -16.74 0.74
C LEU A 32 3.94 -15.59 -0.27
N GLU A 33 3.65 -15.93 -1.52
CA GLU A 33 3.46 -14.99 -2.62
C GLU A 33 2.24 -14.10 -2.38
N ALA A 34 1.16 -14.64 -1.81
CA ALA A 34 -0.03 -13.85 -1.47
C ALA A 34 0.23 -12.88 -0.30
N GLU A 35 1.02 -13.29 0.70
CA GLU A 35 1.41 -12.44 1.83
C GLU A 35 2.32 -11.29 1.36
N ILE A 36 3.28 -11.58 0.49
CA ILE A 36 4.14 -10.56 -0.12
C ILE A 36 3.31 -9.61 -0.98
N LEU A 37 2.44 -10.14 -1.84
CA LEU A 37 1.58 -9.33 -2.70
C LEU A 37 0.71 -8.37 -1.87
N HIS A 38 0.08 -8.87 -0.80
CA HIS A 38 -0.71 -8.04 0.10
C HIS A 38 0.09 -6.88 0.71
N ARG A 39 1.30 -7.16 1.20
CA ARG A 39 2.15 -6.13 1.80
C ARG A 39 2.60 -5.08 0.79
N VAL A 40 2.87 -5.49 -0.45
CA VAL A 40 3.25 -4.57 -1.52
C VAL A 40 2.06 -3.69 -1.92
N ASP A 41 0.86 -4.26 -2.03
CA ASP A 41 -0.37 -3.53 -2.33
C ASP A 41 -0.70 -2.48 -1.25
N ASP A 42 -0.67 -2.87 0.02
CA ASP A 42 -0.90 -1.95 1.15
C ASP A 42 0.18 -0.85 1.24
N LEU A 43 1.43 -1.21 0.97
CA LEU A 43 2.52 -0.25 0.95
C LEU A 43 2.36 0.76 -0.19
N ASP A 44 2.01 0.32 -1.39
CA ASP A 44 1.78 1.19 -2.55
C ASP A 44 0.65 2.18 -2.27
N ALA A 45 -0.49 1.70 -1.75
CA ALA A 45 -1.61 2.56 -1.37
C ALA A 45 -1.21 3.62 -0.33
N LYS A 46 -0.42 3.24 0.68
CA LYS A 46 0.07 4.14 1.72
C LYS A 46 1.07 5.17 1.19
N ILE A 47 2.00 4.75 0.32
CA ILE A 47 2.96 5.65 -0.34
C ILE A 47 2.21 6.64 -1.22
N ASN A 48 1.28 6.17 -2.06
CA ASN A 48 0.48 7.03 -2.93
C ASN A 48 -0.32 8.06 -2.14
N MET A 49 -0.91 7.66 -1.01
CA MET A 49 -1.59 8.59 -0.12
C MET A 49 -0.63 9.61 0.49
N MET A 50 0.53 9.17 0.99
CA MET A 50 1.54 10.05 1.58
C MET A 50 2.07 11.07 0.56
N THR A 51 2.47 10.62 -0.62
CA THR A 51 3.06 11.49 -1.66
C THR A 51 2.03 12.45 -2.23
N SER A 52 0.76 12.03 -2.37
CA SER A 52 -0.32 12.92 -2.81
C SER A 52 -0.53 14.07 -1.82
N HIS A 53 -0.55 13.80 -0.51
CA HIS A 53 -0.69 14.87 0.49
C HIS A 53 0.54 15.78 0.58
N LEU A 54 1.75 15.24 0.39
CA LEU A 54 2.97 16.04 0.39
C LEU A 54 3.03 17.03 -0.77
N LYS A 55 2.44 16.70 -1.93
CA LYS A 55 2.35 17.62 -3.09
C LYS A 55 1.50 18.87 -2.81
N ASP A 56 0.59 18.80 -1.86
CA ASP A 56 -0.32 19.91 -1.50
C ASP A 56 0.22 20.76 -0.33
N VAL A 57 1.46 20.54 0.09
CA VAL A 57 2.10 21.20 1.24
C VAL A 57 3.33 21.94 0.75
N GLU A 58 3.59 23.13 1.29
CA GLU A 58 4.79 23.88 0.93
C GLU A 58 6.05 23.24 1.53
N PRO A 59 7.21 23.30 0.84
CA PRO A 59 8.45 22.79 1.40
C PRO A 59 8.78 23.48 2.72
N GLY A 60 9.13 22.69 3.74
CA GLY A 60 9.36 23.17 5.10
C GLY A 60 8.16 23.02 6.03
N GLU A 61 7.02 22.55 5.55
CA GLU A 61 5.81 22.37 6.34
C GLU A 61 5.42 20.89 6.54
N PHE A 62 4.45 20.66 7.41
CA PHE A 62 3.86 19.34 7.64
C PHE A 62 2.49 19.22 6.99
N THR A 63 2.17 18.03 6.48
CA THR A 63 0.80 17.69 6.12
C THR A 63 -0.12 17.78 7.35
N PRO A 64 -1.41 18.06 7.14
CA PRO A 64 -2.43 17.69 8.11
C PRO A 64 -2.35 16.21 8.48
N LYS A 65 -3.02 15.81 9.55
CA LYS A 65 -3.10 14.40 9.94
C LYS A 65 -3.83 13.60 8.85
N ILE A 66 -3.17 12.57 8.33
CA ILE A 66 -3.72 11.72 7.28
C ILE A 66 -4.35 10.49 7.93
N MET A 67 -5.68 10.43 7.95
CA MET A 67 -6.41 9.37 8.66
C MET A 67 -6.06 7.97 8.15
N GLY A 68 -5.89 7.79 6.84
CA GLY A 68 -5.48 6.51 6.25
C GLY A 68 -4.03 6.11 6.55
N LEU A 69 -3.21 6.99 7.14
CA LEU A 69 -1.85 6.72 7.63
C LEU A 69 -1.78 6.78 9.15
N GLU A 70 -2.81 6.28 9.84
CA GLU A 70 -2.90 6.23 11.30
C GLU A 70 -2.93 7.62 11.95
N GLY A 71 -3.44 8.63 11.21
CA GLY A 71 -3.51 10.00 11.68
C GLY A 71 -2.15 10.69 11.83
N ARG A 72 -1.12 10.16 11.16
CA ARG A 72 0.22 10.76 11.16
C ARG A 72 0.28 11.98 10.24
N SER A 73 1.18 12.91 10.59
CA SER A 73 1.58 14.03 9.74
C SER A 73 2.98 13.76 9.19
N PHE A 74 3.24 14.23 7.97
CA PHE A 74 4.51 14.01 7.27
C PHE A 74 5.12 15.35 6.88
N TYR A 75 6.43 15.46 7.01
CA TYR A 75 7.17 16.68 6.69
C TYR A 75 7.51 16.71 5.20
N HIS A 76 7.31 17.86 4.54
CA HIS A 76 7.78 18.11 3.19
C HIS A 76 9.17 18.76 3.26
N PRO A 77 10.27 18.05 2.90
CA PRO A 77 11.60 18.62 3.01
C PRO A 77 11.81 19.80 2.07
N SER A 78 12.43 20.87 2.54
CA SER A 78 12.84 22.01 1.72
C SER A 78 14.12 21.80 0.91
N ASP A 79 14.75 20.63 1.04
CA ASP A 79 15.96 20.26 0.31
C ASP A 79 15.60 19.78 -1.11
N ASP A 80 16.23 20.41 -2.11
CA ASP A 80 16.04 20.14 -3.54
C ASP A 80 16.24 18.66 -3.93
N TYR A 81 17.04 17.90 -3.18
CA TYR A 81 17.20 16.46 -3.41
C TYR A 81 15.86 15.72 -3.32
N TYR A 82 15.01 16.10 -2.36
CA TYR A 82 13.72 15.46 -2.11
C TYR A 82 12.59 15.97 -3.01
N GLN A 83 12.80 17.07 -3.73
CA GLN A 83 11.83 17.65 -4.66
C GLN A 83 11.79 16.92 -6.02
N ASN A 84 12.76 16.04 -6.28
CA ASN A 84 12.96 15.36 -7.57
C ASN A 84 12.70 13.84 -7.53
N ILE A 85 12.13 13.32 -6.43
CA ILE A 85 11.82 11.90 -6.20
C ILE A 85 10.32 11.68 -6.32
#